data_AF-A0A6M2A0I5-F1
#
_entry.id   AF-A0A6M2A0I5-F1
#
_cell.length_a   1.000
_cell.length_b   1.000
_cell.length_c   1.000
_cell.angle_alpha   90.00
_cell.angle_beta   90.00
_cell.angle_gamma   90.00
#
_symmetry.space_group_name_H-M   'P 1'
#
loop_
_entity.id
_entity.type
_entity.pdbx_description
1 polymer ?
#
loop_
_entity_poly.entity_id
_entity_poly.type
_entity_poly.pdbx_seq_one_letter_code
_entity_poly.pdbx_strand_id
1 'polypeptide(L)'
;MKDIQAWDLFSKESLSQESLEDWGQWFHQKTEDESPKILVGYSFGGRLALHALIQNPEAWCGAVLISTNPGLTSVFEKQMRLEQDRNWAKKFLTDPWELLMNDWNNQSVFQSSFVSRREQDYERGDLHRALTQWSLGHQENLRSVISQIPIPILWVNGELDTKFRKLSESLTLSHPKSRFCIAPQVGHRIISAKQEFFVKALTEFKEALC
;
A
#
# COMPACT_ATOMS: atom_id res chain seq x y z
N MET A 1 -0.06 23.03 0.92
CA MET A 1 0.90 21.94 0.60
C MET A 1 2.08 21.85 1.57
N LYS A 2 2.15 22.62 2.68
CA LYS A 2 3.28 22.59 3.62
C LYS A 2 3.29 21.40 4.61
N ASP A 3 2.26 20.55 4.60
CA ASP A 3 2.05 19.52 5.64
C ASP A 3 2.02 18.08 5.08
N ILE A 4 2.65 17.82 3.92
CA ILE A 4 2.74 16.48 3.35
C ILE A 4 4.20 16.02 3.40
N GLN A 5 4.45 14.93 4.11
CA GLN A 5 5.75 14.28 4.15
C GLN A 5 5.69 12.98 3.33
N ALA A 6 6.42 12.93 2.22
CA ALA A 6 6.61 11.71 1.45
C ALA A 6 7.78 10.90 2.04
N TRP A 7 7.58 9.59 2.20
CA TRP A 7 8.59 8.69 2.74
C TRP A 7 9.21 7.83 1.65
N ASP A 8 10.53 7.75 1.65
CA ASP A 8 11.28 6.84 0.79
C ASP A 8 11.30 5.43 1.39
N LEU A 9 10.42 4.58 0.87
CA LEU A 9 10.30 3.17 1.25
C LEU A 9 11.56 2.35 0.92
N PHE A 10 12.42 2.85 0.03
CA PHE A 10 13.64 2.15 -0.39
C PHE A 10 14.92 2.75 0.23
N SER A 11 14.78 3.63 1.22
CA SER A 11 15.92 4.10 2.01
C SER A 11 16.61 2.93 2.75
N LYS A 12 17.91 3.08 3.05
CA LYS A 12 18.70 2.05 3.74
C LYS A 12 18.09 1.63 5.08
N GLU A 13 17.56 2.59 5.84
CA GLU A 13 16.92 2.33 7.15
C GLU A 13 15.59 1.62 7.00
N SER A 14 14.82 1.93 5.95
CA SER A 14 13.59 1.22 5.63
C SER A 14 13.91 -0.22 5.24
N LEU A 15 14.85 -0.44 4.31
CA LEU A 15 15.21 -1.77 3.82
C LEU A 15 16.03 -2.62 4.80
N SER A 16 16.42 -2.08 5.96
CA SER A 16 17.03 -2.88 7.02
C SER A 16 16.00 -3.63 7.88
N GLN A 17 14.70 -3.34 7.71
CA GLN A 17 13.63 -4.00 8.46
C GLN A 17 13.31 -5.36 7.83
N GLU A 18 13.41 -6.43 8.60
CA GLU A 18 13.37 -7.81 8.08
C GLU A 18 11.95 -8.29 7.76
N SER A 19 10.94 -7.72 8.41
CA SER A 19 9.53 -8.06 8.24
C SER A 19 8.65 -6.81 8.05
N LEU A 20 7.38 -7.05 7.68
CA LEU A 20 6.37 -5.99 7.59
C LEU A 20 6.07 -5.40 8.98
N GLU A 21 6.10 -6.24 10.00
CA GLU A 21 5.95 -5.87 11.40
C GLU A 21 7.10 -5.00 11.87
N ASP A 22 8.35 -5.41 11.64
CA ASP A 22 9.52 -4.60 12.03
C ASP A 22 9.50 -3.24 11.34
N TRP A 23 9.09 -3.22 10.06
CA TRP A 23 8.91 -1.97 9.33
C TRP A 23 7.85 -1.07 9.99
N GLY A 24 6.71 -1.63 10.40
CA GLY A 24 5.69 -0.88 11.11
C GLY A 24 6.21 -0.22 12.39
N GLN A 25 7.04 -0.94 13.16
CA GLN A 25 7.57 -0.46 14.44
C GLN A 25 8.58 0.66 14.21
N TRP A 26 9.51 0.42 13.29
CA TRP A 26 10.51 1.40 12.88
C TRP A 26 9.85 2.67 12.35
N PHE A 27 8.83 2.54 11.48
CA PHE A 27 8.16 3.68 10.89
C PHE A 27 7.42 4.51 11.95
N HIS A 28 6.77 3.86 12.91
CA HIS A 28 6.15 4.54 14.03
C HIS A 28 7.18 5.35 14.84
N GLN A 29 8.31 4.75 15.23
CA GLN A 29 9.39 5.45 15.96
C GLN A 29 9.93 6.66 15.19
N LYS A 30 10.07 6.54 13.86
CA LYS A 30 10.53 7.64 13.01
C LYS A 30 9.50 8.74 12.79
N THR A 31 8.23 8.48 13.11
CA THR A 31 7.12 9.41 12.93
C THR A 31 6.49 9.82 14.26
N GLU A 32 7.09 9.46 15.39
CA GLU A 32 6.66 9.86 16.73
C GLU A 32 6.93 11.37 16.91
N ASP A 33 5.89 12.18 16.71
CA ASP A 33 5.84 13.56 17.19
C ASP A 33 4.41 13.90 17.64
N GLU A 34 4.25 15.02 18.35
CA GLU A 34 2.99 15.40 19.01
C GLU A 34 1.89 15.87 18.04
N SER A 35 2.16 15.95 16.73
CA SER A 35 1.18 16.46 15.77
C SER A 35 0.19 15.38 15.31
N PRO A 36 -1.13 15.67 15.24
CA PRO A 36 -2.09 14.76 14.64
C PRO A 36 -1.78 14.51 13.16
N LYS A 37 -1.59 13.25 12.78
CA LYS A 37 -1.19 12.85 11.42
C LYS A 37 -2.18 11.90 10.78
N ILE A 38 -2.37 12.08 9.47
CA ILE A 38 -3.06 11.12 8.62
C ILE A 38 -2.02 10.26 7.91
N LEU A 39 -2.06 8.95 8.13
CA LEU A 39 -1.20 8.00 7.43
C LEU A 39 -1.77 7.69 6.04
N VAL A 40 -1.00 7.87 4.98
CA VAL A 40 -1.45 7.58 3.61
C VAL A 40 -0.55 6.51 2.99
N GLY A 41 -1.15 5.43 2.49
CA GLY A 41 -0.43 4.32 1.88
C GLY A 41 -1.08 3.83 0.59
N TYR A 42 -0.26 3.58 -0.43
CA TYR A 42 -0.68 3.09 -1.73
C TYR A 42 -0.14 1.69 -2.02
N SER A 43 -1.02 0.74 -2.32
CA SER A 43 -0.70 -0.61 -2.77
C SER A 43 0.34 -1.28 -1.86
N PHE A 44 1.57 -1.46 -2.33
CA PHE A 44 2.71 -1.92 -1.54
C PHE A 44 2.91 -1.08 -0.26
N GLY A 45 3.00 0.24 -0.38
CA GLY A 45 3.11 1.16 0.77
C GLY A 45 1.85 1.20 1.63
N GLY A 46 0.69 0.83 1.08
CA GLY A 46 -0.55 0.65 1.84
C GLY A 46 -0.48 -0.52 2.82
N ARG A 47 0.21 -1.59 2.45
CA ARG A 47 0.45 -2.73 3.35
C ARG A 47 1.41 -2.34 4.47
N LEU A 48 2.52 -1.70 4.13
CA LEU A 48 3.44 -1.15 5.13
C LEU A 48 2.73 -0.19 6.09
N ALA A 49 1.90 0.71 5.56
CA ALA A 49 1.06 1.61 6.35
C ALA A 49 0.07 0.85 7.25
N LEU A 50 -0.53 -0.25 6.80
CA LEU A 50 -1.38 -1.10 7.66
C LEU A 50 -0.61 -1.66 8.86
N HIS A 51 0.63 -2.11 8.67
CA HIS A 51 1.44 -2.62 9.78
C HIS A 51 1.83 -1.52 10.77
N ALA A 52 2.19 -0.33 10.30
CA ALA A 52 2.42 0.83 11.18
C ALA A 52 1.15 1.25 11.94
N LEU A 53 0.00 1.25 11.24
CA LEU A 53 -1.29 1.61 11.81
C LEU A 53 -1.74 0.65 12.90
N ILE A 54 -1.65 -0.67 12.66
CA ILE A 54 -2.15 -1.70 13.58
C ILE A 54 -1.35 -1.75 14.88
N GLN A 55 -0.05 -1.45 14.81
CA GLN A 55 0.81 -1.48 15.99
C GLN A 55 0.55 -0.33 16.93
N ASN A 56 0.31 0.87 16.40
CA ASN A 56 0.08 2.07 17.19
C ASN A 56 -1.08 2.89 16.61
N PRO A 57 -2.34 2.41 16.68
CA PRO A 57 -3.47 3.11 16.05
C PRO A 57 -3.66 4.53 16.56
N GLU A 58 -3.43 4.75 17.85
CA GLU A 58 -3.63 6.03 18.54
C GLU A 58 -2.61 7.11 18.14
N ALA A 59 -1.48 6.72 17.53
CA ALA A 59 -0.50 7.67 16.98
C ALA A 59 -1.01 8.40 15.73
N TRP A 60 -2.15 7.97 15.17
CA TRP A 60 -2.71 8.48 13.93
C TRP A 60 -4.12 9.03 14.17
N CYS A 61 -4.43 10.19 13.59
CA CYS A 61 -5.80 10.72 13.64
C CYS A 61 -6.70 10.14 12.54
N GLY A 62 -6.11 9.50 11.54
CA GLY A 62 -6.79 8.88 10.40
C GLY A 62 -5.83 8.09 9.53
N ALA A 63 -6.35 7.17 8.72
CA ALA A 63 -5.57 6.50 7.69
C ALA A 63 -6.29 6.51 6.33
N VAL A 64 -5.52 6.64 5.24
CA VAL A 64 -6.00 6.53 3.86
C VAL A 64 -5.25 5.40 3.17
N LEU A 65 -5.96 4.32 2.89
CA LEU A 65 -5.42 3.10 2.29
C LEU A 65 -5.93 2.96 0.86
N ILE A 66 -5.02 3.01 -0.10
CA ILE A 66 -5.36 3.13 -1.52
C ILE A 66 -4.95 1.85 -2.22
N SER A 67 -5.91 1.13 -2.80
CA SER A 67 -5.67 -0.14 -3.51
C SER A 67 -4.80 -1.11 -2.69
N THR A 68 -5.10 -1.23 -1.40
CA THR A 68 -4.29 -1.97 -0.42
C THR A 68 -4.80 -3.41 -0.27
N ASN A 69 -3.91 -4.37 -0.03
CA ASN A 69 -4.29 -5.77 0.21
C ASN A 69 -4.27 -6.07 1.72
N PRO A 70 -5.39 -6.54 2.32
CA PRO A 70 -5.45 -6.84 3.75
C PRO A 70 -4.76 -8.15 4.15
N GLY A 71 -4.23 -8.92 3.19
CA GLY A 71 -3.61 -10.22 3.42
C GLY A 71 -4.33 -11.36 2.71
N LEU A 72 -3.59 -12.41 2.40
CA LEU A 72 -4.10 -13.64 1.81
C LEU A 72 -4.69 -14.55 2.90
N THR A 73 -5.72 -15.32 2.57
CA THR A 73 -6.47 -16.11 3.56
C THR A 73 -5.96 -17.55 3.66
N SER A 74 -5.43 -18.11 2.57
CA SER A 74 -4.96 -19.50 2.54
C SER A 74 -3.44 -19.62 2.47
N VAL A 75 -2.92 -20.69 3.08
CA VAL A 75 -1.49 -21.05 3.00
C VAL A 75 -1.07 -21.26 1.54
N PHE A 76 -1.93 -21.86 0.73
CA PHE A 76 -1.66 -22.09 -0.69
C PHE A 76 -1.47 -20.79 -1.46
N GLU A 77 -2.36 -19.80 -1.29
CA GLU A 77 -2.21 -18.49 -1.92
C GLU A 77 -0.94 -17.78 -1.44
N LYS A 78 -0.63 -17.85 -0.14
CA LYS A 78 0.63 -17.30 0.41
C LYS A 78 1.85 -17.90 -0.29
N GLN A 79 1.92 -19.23 -0.42
CA GLN A 79 3.04 -19.91 -1.10
C GLN A 79 3.13 -19.55 -2.59
N MET A 80 2.00 -19.54 -3.29
CA MET A 80 1.94 -19.10 -4.69
C MET A 80 2.43 -17.66 -4.85
N ARG A 81 2.08 -16.79 -3.91
CA ARG A 81 2.51 -15.40 -3.92
C ARG A 81 4.01 -15.24 -3.65
N LEU A 82 4.56 -16.00 -2.69
CA LEU A 82 6.00 -16.02 -2.43
C LEU A 82 6.78 -16.43 -3.67
N GLU A 83 6.32 -17.45 -4.39
CA GLU A 83 6.96 -17.89 -5.62
C GLU A 83 6.87 -16.83 -6.74
N GLN A 84 5.71 -16.19 -6.90
CA GLN A 84 5.55 -15.09 -7.86
C GLN A 84 6.48 -13.91 -7.54
N ASP A 85 6.56 -13.51 -6.28
CA ASP A 85 7.41 -12.39 -5.87
C ASP A 85 8.90 -12.74 -6.00
N ARG A 86 9.33 -13.98 -5.72
CA ARG A 86 10.72 -14.44 -6.00
C ARG A 86 11.05 -14.40 -7.48
N ASN A 87 10.12 -14.82 -8.34
CA ASN A 87 10.31 -14.76 -9.79
C ASN A 87 10.45 -13.31 -10.27
N TRP A 88 9.59 -12.40 -9.80
CA TRP A 88 9.76 -10.96 -10.06
C TRP A 88 11.09 -10.43 -9.54
N ALA A 89 11.46 -10.75 -8.30
CA ALA A 89 12.69 -10.30 -7.69
C ALA A 89 13.94 -10.77 -8.47
N LYS A 90 13.89 -11.96 -9.08
CA LYS A 90 14.93 -12.42 -10.01
C LYS A 90 14.95 -11.57 -11.29
N LYS A 91 13.80 -11.35 -11.92
CA LYS A 91 13.70 -10.53 -13.14
C LYS A 91 14.21 -9.10 -12.91
N PHE A 92 13.91 -8.49 -11.76
CA PHE A 92 14.43 -7.16 -11.41
C PHE A 92 15.97 -7.12 -11.39
N LEU A 93 16.64 -8.21 -11.02
CA LEU A 93 18.10 -8.29 -11.04
C LEU A 93 18.65 -8.58 -12.44
N THR A 94 17.98 -9.40 -13.25
CA THR A 94 18.59 -9.99 -14.45
C THR A 94 18.09 -9.44 -15.77
N ASP A 95 16.84 -8.98 -15.84
CA ASP A 95 16.19 -8.72 -17.14
C ASP A 95 16.53 -7.31 -17.64
N PRO A 96 16.54 -7.09 -18.98
CA PRO A 96 16.59 -5.74 -19.55
C PRO A 96 15.42 -4.89 -19.04
N TRP A 97 15.72 -3.66 -18.61
CA TRP A 97 14.73 -2.83 -17.90
C TRP A 97 13.46 -2.56 -18.71
N GLU A 98 13.57 -2.33 -20.01
CA GLU A 98 12.41 -2.10 -20.88
C GLU A 98 11.46 -3.29 -20.92
N LEU A 99 12.00 -4.51 -21.09
CA LEU A 99 11.22 -5.75 -21.08
C LEU A 99 10.58 -5.99 -19.71
N LEU A 100 11.35 -5.81 -18.65
CA LEU A 100 10.88 -5.91 -17.27
C LEU A 100 9.71 -4.96 -17.00
N MET A 101 9.82 -3.69 -17.41
CA MET A 101 8.76 -2.69 -17.23
C MET A 101 7.54 -2.99 -18.09
N ASN A 102 7.72 -3.49 -19.32
CA ASN A 102 6.60 -3.95 -20.15
C ASN A 102 5.83 -5.07 -19.44
N ASP A 103 6.54 -6.11 -18.99
CA ASP A 103 5.92 -7.24 -18.30
C ASP A 103 5.26 -6.80 -16.98
N TRP A 104 5.92 -5.92 -16.22
CA TRP A 104 5.37 -5.40 -14.97
C TRP A 104 4.07 -4.63 -15.20
N ASN A 105 4.00 -3.82 -16.26
CA ASN A 105 2.80 -3.09 -16.65
C ASN A 105 1.68 -3.99 -17.20
N ASN A 106 2.02 -5.16 -17.77
CA ASN A 106 1.05 -6.12 -18.31
C ASN A 106 0.43 -7.05 -17.27
N GLN A 107 0.79 -6.93 -15.99
CA GLN A 107 0.11 -7.65 -14.91
C GLN A 107 -1.38 -7.30 -14.88
N SER A 108 -2.22 -8.29 -14.55
CA SER A 108 -3.69 -8.15 -14.56
C SER A 108 -4.20 -6.96 -13.74
N VAL A 109 -3.53 -6.62 -12.65
CA VAL A 109 -3.88 -5.47 -11.78
C VAL A 109 -3.68 -4.11 -12.48
N PHE A 110 -2.85 -4.04 -13.52
CA PHE A 110 -2.50 -2.80 -14.22
C PHE A 110 -3.08 -2.68 -15.63
N GLN A 111 -3.92 -3.61 -16.09
CA GLN A 111 -4.45 -3.64 -17.46
C GLN A 111 -5.09 -2.34 -17.98
N SER A 112 -5.53 -1.45 -17.09
CA SER A 112 -6.13 -0.15 -17.43
C SER A 112 -5.16 1.03 -17.36
N SER A 113 -3.85 0.81 -17.13
CA SER A 113 -2.88 1.90 -16.96
C SER A 113 -1.45 1.49 -17.31
N PHE A 114 -0.74 2.34 -18.04
CA PHE A 114 0.70 2.20 -18.30
C PHE A 114 1.47 3.31 -17.60
N VAL A 115 2.63 2.99 -17.02
CA VAL A 115 3.53 3.97 -16.40
C VAL A 115 4.96 3.64 -16.80
N SER A 116 5.64 4.65 -17.34
CA SER A 116 7.08 4.57 -17.66
C SER A 116 7.91 4.83 -16.40
N ARG A 117 9.00 4.08 -16.25
CA ARG A 117 9.99 4.17 -15.17
C ARG A 117 11.38 4.13 -15.78
N ARG A 118 12.28 5.01 -15.35
CA ARG A 118 13.68 4.98 -15.80
C ARG A 118 14.49 4.16 -14.81
N GLU A 119 15.37 3.31 -15.32
CA GLU A 119 16.19 2.42 -14.50
C GLU A 119 17.03 3.18 -13.47
N GLN A 120 17.62 4.31 -13.88
CA GLN A 120 18.45 5.18 -13.04
C GLN A 120 17.74 5.76 -11.81
N ASP A 121 16.41 5.70 -11.74
CA ASP A 121 15.63 6.15 -10.59
C ASP A 121 15.52 5.04 -9.51
N TYR A 122 16.12 3.86 -9.74
CA TYR A 122 15.98 2.68 -8.91
C TYR A 122 17.28 1.90 -8.72
N GLU A 123 17.48 1.41 -7.50
CA GLU A 123 18.48 0.38 -7.22
C GLU A 123 17.83 -1.01 -7.35
N ARG A 124 18.26 -1.81 -8.34
CA ARG A 124 17.67 -3.14 -8.61
C ARG A 124 17.71 -4.07 -7.39
N GLY A 125 18.80 -4.00 -6.62
CA GLY A 125 18.95 -4.77 -5.38
C GLY A 125 17.91 -4.42 -4.33
N ASP A 126 17.44 -3.17 -4.31
CA ASP A 126 16.46 -2.67 -3.34
C ASP A 126 15.07 -3.15 -3.71
N LEU A 127 14.72 -3.12 -5.00
CA LEU A 127 13.49 -3.70 -5.53
C LEU A 127 13.41 -5.20 -5.27
N HIS A 128 14.52 -5.92 -5.46
CA HIS A 128 14.63 -7.34 -5.13
C HIS A 128 14.37 -7.61 -3.64
N ARG A 129 15.00 -6.84 -2.75
CA ARG A 129 14.82 -6.98 -1.29
C ARG A 129 13.38 -6.70 -0.89
N ALA A 130 12.78 -5.61 -1.37
CA ALA A 130 11.40 -5.27 -1.04
C ALA A 130 10.39 -6.35 -1.49
N LEU A 131 10.61 -6.99 -2.64
CA LEU A 131 9.73 -8.07 -3.11
C LEU A 131 9.88 -9.36 -2.30
N THR A 132 11.08 -9.65 -1.81
CA THR A 132 11.35 -10.90 -1.07
C THR A 132 11.06 -10.76 0.42
N GLN A 133 11.56 -9.70 1.08
CA GLN A 133 11.37 -9.46 2.51
C GLN A 133 9.92 -9.09 2.84
N TRP A 134 9.32 -8.21 2.03
CA TRP A 134 7.99 -7.66 2.30
C TRP A 134 6.90 -8.23 1.37
N SER A 135 7.11 -9.45 0.87
CA SER A 135 6.13 -10.16 0.05
C SER A 135 4.76 -10.19 0.75
N LEU A 136 3.69 -10.04 -0.04
CA LEU A 136 2.33 -10.28 0.47
C LEU A 136 2.15 -11.72 0.98
N GLY A 137 2.97 -12.67 0.52
CA GLY A 137 2.96 -14.04 1.00
C GLY A 137 3.45 -14.19 2.46
N HIS A 138 4.19 -13.21 2.99
CA HIS A 138 4.57 -13.15 4.41
C HIS A 138 3.53 -12.45 5.27
N GLN A 139 2.64 -11.65 4.66
CA GLN A 139 1.65 -10.89 5.40
C GLN A 139 0.55 -11.78 5.99
N GLU A 140 0.21 -11.54 7.24
CA GLU A 140 -0.95 -12.18 7.86
C GLU A 140 -2.29 -11.68 7.30
N ASN A 141 -3.35 -12.46 7.53
CA ASN A 141 -4.70 -12.04 7.18
C ASN A 141 -5.20 -11.02 8.20
N LEU A 142 -5.09 -9.73 7.87
CA LEU A 142 -5.36 -8.63 8.79
C LEU A 142 -6.84 -8.25 8.89
N ARG A 143 -7.78 -8.94 8.22
CA ARG A 143 -9.20 -8.56 8.18
C ARG A 143 -9.84 -8.40 9.57
N SER A 144 -9.60 -9.38 10.46
CA SER A 144 -10.12 -9.33 11.83
C SER A 144 -9.51 -8.15 12.61
N VAL A 145 -8.22 -7.90 12.42
CA VAL A 145 -7.51 -6.79 13.07
C VAL A 145 -8.00 -5.44 12.54
N ILE A 146 -8.17 -5.29 11.22
CA ILE A 146 -8.71 -4.09 10.58
C ILE A 146 -10.09 -3.74 11.14
N SER A 147 -10.94 -4.75 11.41
CA SER A 147 -12.27 -4.55 11.99
C SER A 147 -12.27 -4.01 13.42
N GLN A 148 -11.12 -3.99 14.08
CA GLN A 148 -10.95 -3.52 15.45
C GLN A 148 -10.22 -2.17 15.54
N ILE A 149 -9.76 -1.60 14.40
CA ILE A 149 -9.00 -0.35 14.41
C ILE A 149 -9.94 0.80 14.86
N PRO A 150 -9.60 1.50 15.96
CA PRO A 150 -10.51 2.46 16.58
C PRO A 150 -10.48 3.85 15.92
N ILE A 151 -9.66 4.06 14.90
CA ILE A 151 -9.51 5.35 14.21
C ILE A 151 -10.24 5.37 12.85
N PRO A 152 -10.57 6.55 12.32
CA PRO A 152 -11.10 6.71 10.97
C PRO A 152 -10.18 6.13 9.89
N ILE A 153 -10.75 5.35 8.97
CA ILE A 153 -10.07 4.83 7.78
C ILE A 153 -10.86 5.20 6.52
N LEU A 154 -10.19 5.87 5.58
CA LEU A 154 -10.66 6.00 4.20
C LEU A 154 -9.99 4.92 3.34
N TRP A 155 -10.78 3.97 2.84
CA TRP A 155 -10.29 2.92 1.95
C TRP A 155 -10.67 3.22 0.51
N VAL A 156 -9.69 3.50 -0.35
CA VAL A 156 -9.92 3.96 -1.73
C VAL A 156 -9.56 2.88 -2.73
N ASN A 157 -10.46 2.55 -3.65
CA ASN A 157 -10.22 1.63 -4.76
C ASN A 157 -10.66 2.23 -6.10
N GLY A 158 -10.05 1.77 -7.18
CA GLY A 158 -10.48 2.14 -8.53
C GLY A 158 -11.70 1.32 -8.94
N GLU A 159 -12.64 1.96 -9.64
CA GLU A 159 -13.83 1.29 -10.20
C GLU A 159 -13.46 0.11 -11.12
N LEU A 160 -12.38 0.21 -11.89
CA LEU A 160 -11.94 -0.84 -12.80
C LEU A 160 -11.08 -1.90 -12.11
N ASP A 161 -10.67 -1.67 -10.85
CA ASP A 161 -9.88 -2.62 -10.06
C ASP A 161 -10.79 -3.62 -9.33
N THR A 162 -11.37 -4.53 -10.11
CA THR A 162 -12.32 -5.54 -9.62
C THR A 162 -11.76 -6.39 -8.49
N LYS A 163 -10.46 -6.71 -8.52
CA LYS A 163 -9.78 -7.49 -7.48
C LYS A 163 -9.78 -6.74 -6.14
N PHE A 164 -9.29 -5.50 -6.12
CA PHE A 164 -9.18 -4.76 -4.86
C PHE A 164 -10.52 -4.24 -4.34
N ARG A 165 -11.51 -4.01 -5.20
CA ARG A 165 -12.90 -3.78 -4.76
C ARG A 165 -13.47 -4.97 -3.99
N LYS A 166 -13.37 -6.18 -4.53
CA LYS A 166 -13.80 -7.40 -3.83
C LYS A 166 -13.07 -7.61 -2.50
N LEU A 167 -11.78 -7.29 -2.46
CA LEU A 167 -11.03 -7.33 -1.20
C LEU A 167 -11.60 -6.34 -0.18
N SER A 168 -11.90 -5.11 -0.57
CA SER A 168 -12.49 -4.12 0.35
C SER A 168 -13.93 -4.44 0.76
N GLU A 169 -14.73 -5.04 -0.11
CA GLU A 169 -16.09 -5.49 0.23
C GLU A 169 -16.09 -6.57 1.33
N SER A 170 -14.99 -7.31 1.48
CA SER A 170 -14.80 -8.29 2.55
C SER A 170 -14.35 -7.68 3.89
N LEU A 171 -14.17 -6.36 3.96
CA LEU A 171 -13.69 -5.67 5.15
C LEU A 171 -14.85 -5.04 5.92
N THR A 172 -14.70 -5.04 7.24
CA THR A 172 -15.51 -4.24 8.15
C THR A 172 -14.62 -3.17 8.75
N LEU A 173 -15.07 -1.93 8.77
CA LEU A 173 -14.41 -0.81 9.44
C LEU A 173 -15.29 -0.39 10.62
N SER A 174 -14.78 -0.42 11.85
CA SER A 174 -15.58 -0.20 13.06
C SER A 174 -15.85 1.27 13.34
N HIS A 175 -14.92 2.15 13.03
CA HIS A 175 -15.06 3.57 13.35
C HIS A 175 -16.13 4.24 12.46
N PRO A 176 -17.08 5.04 13.00
CA PRO A 176 -18.22 5.58 12.25
C PRO A 176 -17.83 6.60 11.17
N LYS A 177 -16.67 7.25 11.29
CA LYS A 177 -16.11 8.13 10.25
C LYS A 177 -15.33 7.38 9.15
N SER A 178 -15.20 6.05 9.26
CA SER A 178 -14.55 5.23 8.24
C SER A 178 -15.47 5.02 7.04
N ARG A 179 -14.89 5.00 5.84
CA ARG A 179 -15.66 4.77 4.60
C ARG A 179 -14.84 4.15 3.49
N PHE A 180 -15.53 3.41 2.63
CA PHE A 180 -15.01 2.98 1.34
C PHE A 180 -15.30 4.03 0.28
N CYS A 181 -14.34 4.30 -0.60
CA CYS A 181 -14.44 5.26 -1.68
C CYS A 181 -14.01 4.61 -2.99
N ILE A 182 -14.85 4.72 -4.02
CA ILE A 182 -14.59 4.16 -5.35
C ILE A 182 -14.28 5.30 -6.32
N ALA A 183 -13.05 5.31 -6.84
CA ALA A 183 -12.62 6.26 -7.85
C ALA A 183 -13.15 5.85 -9.23
N PRO A 184 -13.94 6.70 -9.92
CA PRO A 184 -14.59 6.34 -11.18
C PRO A 184 -13.59 6.22 -12.32
N GLN A 185 -13.83 5.28 -13.23
CA GLN A 185 -13.11 5.09 -14.50
C GLN A 185 -11.58 5.00 -14.34
N VAL A 186 -11.12 4.31 -13.30
CA VAL A 186 -9.70 4.07 -13.04
C VAL A 186 -9.49 2.69 -12.43
N GLY A 187 -8.38 2.05 -12.76
CA GLY A 187 -7.93 0.82 -12.10
C GLY A 187 -7.05 1.10 -10.88
N HIS A 188 -5.99 0.30 -10.73
CA HIS A 188 -5.15 0.29 -9.54
C HIS A 188 -4.33 1.58 -9.33
N ARG A 189 -3.98 2.32 -10.38
CA ARG A 189 -3.08 3.50 -10.31
C ARG A 189 -3.82 4.82 -10.12
N ILE A 190 -4.63 4.89 -9.06
CA ILE A 190 -5.54 6.01 -8.77
C ILE A 190 -4.78 7.34 -8.62
N ILE A 191 -3.69 7.34 -7.83
CA ILE A 191 -2.93 8.57 -7.52
C ILE A 191 -2.40 9.22 -8.81
N SER A 192 -1.89 8.44 -9.76
CA SER A 192 -1.37 9.00 -11.01
C SER A 192 -2.45 9.35 -12.02
N ALA A 193 -3.54 8.58 -12.08
CA ALA A 193 -4.56 8.72 -13.13
C ALA A 193 -5.75 9.62 -12.75
N LYS A 194 -6.01 9.83 -11.46
CA LYS A 194 -7.16 10.60 -10.94
C LYS A 194 -6.74 11.47 -9.76
N GLN A 195 -5.72 12.31 -9.96
CA GLN A 195 -5.16 13.20 -8.93
C GLN A 195 -6.21 14.09 -8.28
N GLU A 196 -7.04 14.78 -9.06
CA GLU A 196 -8.08 15.68 -8.55
C GLU A 196 -9.10 14.95 -7.67
N PHE A 197 -9.54 13.76 -8.10
CA PHE A 197 -10.44 12.92 -7.32
C PHE A 197 -9.79 12.54 -5.98
N PHE A 198 -8.53 12.10 -6.01
CA PHE A 198 -7.83 11.68 -4.81
C PHE A 198 -7.62 12.85 -3.84
N VAL A 199 -7.20 14.01 -4.33
CA VAL A 199 -7.04 15.23 -3.52
C VAL A 199 -8.37 15.62 -2.88
N LYS A 200 -9.47 15.61 -3.65
CA LYS A 200 -10.81 15.89 -3.11
C LYS A 200 -11.19 14.91 -2.01
N ALA A 201 -11.05 13.60 -2.26
CA ALA A 201 -11.39 12.57 -1.27
C ALA A 201 -10.56 12.68 0.02
N LEU A 202 -9.26 13.00 -0.10
CA LEU A 202 -8.37 13.22 1.04
C LEU A 202 -8.76 14.50 1.81
N THR A 203 -9.08 15.59 1.12
CA THR A 203 -9.53 16.84 1.76
C THR A 203 -10.83 16.64 2.52
N GLU A 204 -11.85 16.05 1.90
CA GLU A 204 -13.13 15.74 2.56
C GLU A 204 -12.94 14.83 3.77
N PHE A 205 -12.04 13.85 3.67
CA PHE A 205 -11.72 12.97 4.79
C PHE A 205 -11.06 13.76 5.92
N LYS A 206 -10.03 14.56 5.62
CA LYS A 206 -9.36 15.43 6.60
C LYS A 206 -10.34 16.37 7.31
N GLU A 207 -11.23 17.01 6.56
CA GLU A 207 -12.26 17.92 7.10
C GLU A 207 -13.23 17.19 8.04
N ALA A 208 -13.57 15.93 7.74
CA ALA A 208 -14.41 15.11 8.61
C ALA A 208 -13.71 14.64 9.90
N LEU A 209 -12.37 14.71 9.98
CA LEU A 209 -11.61 14.37 11.20
C LEU A 209 -11.60 15.52 12.22
N CYS A 210 -11.62 16.77 11.74
CA CYS A 210 -11.80 17.96 12.55
C CYS A 210 -13.17 17.97 13.25
#